data_AF-A0A4V1SS52-F1
#
_entry.id   AF-A0A4V1SS52-F1
#
_cell.length_a   1.000
_cell.length_b   1.000
_cell.length_c   1.000
_cell.angle_alpha   90.00
_cell.angle_beta   90.00
_cell.angle_gamma   90.00
#
_symmetry.space_group_name_H-M   'P 1'
#
loop_
_entity.id
_entity.type
_entity.pdbx_description
1 polymer ?
#
loop_
_entity_poly.entity_id
_entity_poly.type
_entity_poly.pdbx_seq_one_letter_code
_entity_poly.pdbx_strand_id
1 'polypeptide(L)'
;MRFRYANPAGLTRCCNATKRAVSCRNPQESIPMIGGVHHTGISTPDIQRLIAFYRDVMGFELCFEMAIDTPTEQVDAMLEMEGVTAKMAMMRTGTSFIELLQFDTPAGAPRG
;
A
#
# COMPACT_ATOMS: atom_id res chain seq x y z
N MET A 1 -11.56 36.40 47.15
CA MET A 1 -12.55 35.34 46.88
C MET A 1 -11.83 34.00 46.99
N ARG A 2 -12.23 33.15 47.94
CA ARG A 2 -11.53 31.90 48.30
C ARG A 2 -11.86 30.75 47.34
N PHE A 3 -10.87 29.88 47.15
CA PHE A 3 -10.85 28.57 46.49
C PHE A 3 -12.08 27.69 46.74
N ARG A 4 -12.39 26.82 45.75
CA ARG A 4 -12.44 25.34 45.86
C ARG A 4 -13.08 24.75 44.58
N TYR A 5 -12.30 24.06 43.75
CA TYR A 5 -12.84 22.96 42.95
C TYR A 5 -12.42 21.68 43.66
N ALA A 6 -13.41 20.93 44.16
CA ALA A 6 -13.21 19.70 44.88
C ALA A 6 -12.81 18.58 43.91
N ASN A 7 -11.61 18.03 44.10
CA ASN A 7 -11.23 16.72 43.59
C ASN A 7 -11.39 15.72 44.75
N PRO A 8 -12.36 14.80 44.74
CA PRO A 8 -12.42 13.74 45.72
C PRO A 8 -11.49 12.62 45.29
N ALA A 9 -10.22 12.70 45.71
CA ALA A 9 -9.33 11.56 45.72
C ALA A 9 -9.86 10.53 46.72
N GLY A 10 -10.61 9.54 46.24
CA GLY A 10 -10.76 8.24 46.90
C GLY A 10 -9.51 7.42 46.68
N LEU A 11 -8.39 7.83 47.28
CA LEU A 11 -7.12 7.09 47.23
C LEU A 11 -7.09 6.04 48.33
N THR A 12 -7.63 4.85 48.05
CA THR A 12 -7.27 3.64 48.80
C THR A 12 -6.11 2.97 48.10
N ARG A 13 -4.98 2.94 48.81
CA ARG A 13 -3.74 2.28 48.41
C ARG A 13 -3.82 0.78 48.72
N CYS A 14 -3.59 -0.06 47.69
CA CYS A 14 -2.97 -1.41 47.69
C CYS A 14 -3.47 -2.11 46.40
N CYS A 15 -2.66 -2.52 45.44
CA CYS A 15 -1.52 -3.42 45.56
C CYS A 15 -0.58 -3.28 44.33
N ASN A 16 0.72 -3.48 44.53
CA ASN A 16 1.70 -3.63 43.44
C ASN A 16 1.39 -4.89 42.62
N ALA A 17 1.05 -4.76 41.34
CA ALA A 17 1.16 -5.83 40.36
C ALA A 17 1.29 -5.27 38.93
N THR A 18 2.49 -5.43 38.38
CA THR A 18 2.84 -5.61 36.95
C THR A 18 1.98 -4.94 35.87
N LYS A 19 2.63 -4.03 35.11
CA LYS A 19 2.15 -3.45 33.85
C LYS A 19 1.56 -4.51 32.90
N ARG A 20 0.25 -4.48 32.70
CA ARG A 20 -0.38 -4.63 31.38
C ARG A 20 -1.68 -3.81 31.41
N ALA A 21 -1.64 -2.63 30.81
CA ALA A 21 -2.85 -1.92 30.46
C ALA A 21 -3.62 -2.79 29.45
N VAL A 22 -4.62 -3.52 29.92
CA VAL A 22 -5.64 -4.09 29.04
C VAL A 22 -6.46 -2.90 28.57
N SER A 23 -6.09 -2.39 27.39
CA SER A 23 -6.87 -1.39 26.67
C SER A 23 -8.29 -1.95 26.48
N CYS A 24 -9.28 -1.21 26.95
CA CYS A 24 -10.69 -1.43 26.68
C CYS A 24 -10.94 -1.26 25.17
N ARG A 25 -10.62 -2.29 24.38
CA ARG A 25 -11.03 -2.35 22.98
C ARG A 25 -12.49 -2.77 22.91
N ASN A 26 -13.25 -2.08 22.05
CA ASN A 26 -14.63 -2.43 21.74
C ASN A 26 -14.68 -3.86 21.16
N PRO A 27 -15.46 -4.81 21.70
CA PRO A 27 -15.54 -6.19 21.18
C PRO A 27 -16.01 -6.30 19.73
N GLN A 28 -16.55 -5.21 19.18
CA GLN A 28 -17.10 -5.12 17.83
C GLN A 28 -16.08 -4.64 16.78
N GLU A 29 -14.88 -4.21 17.18
CA GLU A 29 -13.82 -3.91 16.21
C GLU A 29 -12.99 -5.15 15.94
N SER A 30 -13.40 -5.91 14.92
CA SER A 30 -12.52 -6.91 14.32
C SER A 30 -11.38 -6.19 13.63
N ILE A 31 -10.15 -6.57 13.98
CA ILE A 31 -8.99 -6.14 13.20
C ILE A 31 -9.21 -6.67 11.78
N PRO A 32 -9.22 -5.82 10.74
CA PRO A 32 -9.34 -6.30 9.37
C PRO A 32 -8.20 -7.27 9.10
N MET A 33 -8.55 -8.51 8.78
CA MET A 33 -7.59 -9.57 8.51
C MET A 33 -6.99 -9.37 7.12
N ILE A 34 -5.66 -9.36 7.03
CA ILE A 34 -4.96 -9.33 5.75
C ILE A 34 -5.22 -10.66 5.02
N GLY A 35 -5.85 -10.60 3.85
CA GLY A 35 -6.20 -11.78 3.04
C GLY A 35 -5.03 -12.34 2.22
N GLY A 36 -3.99 -11.54 1.98
CA GLY A 36 -2.80 -11.95 1.22
C GLY A 36 -2.14 -10.78 0.48
N VAL A 37 -1.12 -11.09 -0.31
CA VAL A 37 -0.47 -10.15 -1.25
C VAL A 37 -1.13 -10.30 -2.61
N HIS A 38 -1.63 -9.20 -3.19
CA HIS A 38 -2.32 -9.23 -4.48
C HIS A 38 -1.33 -9.38 -5.65
N HIS A 39 -0.31 -8.52 -5.72
CA HIS A 39 0.78 -8.58 -6.71
C HIS A 39 2.00 -7.81 -6.20
N THR A 40 3.12 -7.90 -6.92
CA THR A 40 4.29 -7.03 -6.74
C THR A 40 4.48 -6.13 -7.97
N GLY A 41 4.59 -4.82 -7.75
CA GLY A 41 4.84 -3.83 -8.82
C GLY A 41 6.33 -3.70 -9.14
N ILE A 42 6.67 -3.60 -10.43
CA ILE A 42 8.03 -3.43 -10.95
C ILE A 42 8.04 -2.31 -12.00
N SER A 43 8.76 -1.22 -11.72
CA SER A 43 8.93 -0.12 -12.67
C SER A 43 10.13 -0.34 -13.60
N THR A 44 9.97 -0.03 -14.88
CA THR A 44 10.98 -0.19 -15.94
C THR A 44 10.91 0.96 -16.96
N PRO A 45 12.04 1.34 -17.58
CA PRO A 45 12.00 2.27 -18.73
C PRO A 45 11.50 1.63 -20.02
N ASP A 46 11.44 0.29 -20.08
CA ASP A 46 10.97 -0.46 -21.24
C ASP A 46 10.11 -1.64 -20.76
N ILE A 47 8.79 -1.50 -20.89
CA ILE A 47 7.82 -2.51 -20.48
C ILE A 47 7.81 -3.72 -21.42
N GLN A 48 7.97 -3.51 -22.72
CA GLN A 48 7.89 -4.58 -23.72
C GLN A 48 9.05 -5.55 -23.57
N ARG A 49 10.25 -5.05 -23.22
CA ARG A 49 11.40 -5.90 -22.88
C ARG A 49 11.12 -6.80 -21.66
N LEU A 50 10.47 -6.27 -20.61
CA LEU A 50 10.14 -7.09 -19.43
C LEU A 50 9.00 -8.06 -19.69
N ILE A 51 7.97 -7.68 -20.45
CA ILE A 51 6.91 -8.60 -20.87
C ILE A 51 7.52 -9.79 -21.61
N ALA A 52 8.38 -9.54 -22.60
CA ALA A 52 9.06 -10.59 -23.35
C ALA A 52 9.91 -11.48 -22.43
N PHE A 53 10.67 -10.89 -21.51
CA PHE A 53 11.46 -11.66 -20.54
C PHE A 53 10.60 -12.56 -19.65
N TYR A 54 9.57 -12.00 -19.01
CA TYR A 54 8.72 -12.78 -18.10
C TYR A 54 7.90 -13.83 -18.83
N ARG A 55 7.40 -13.53 -20.04
CA ARG A 55 6.65 -14.48 -20.85
C ARG A 55 7.53 -15.56 -21.46
N ASP A 56 8.54 -15.18 -22.22
CA ASP A 56 9.28 -16.09 -23.12
C ASP A 56 10.40 -16.84 -22.41
N VAL A 57 11.01 -16.24 -21.38
CA VAL A 57 12.10 -16.87 -20.63
C VAL A 57 11.59 -17.52 -19.35
N MET A 58 10.71 -16.83 -18.62
CA MET A 58 10.22 -17.29 -17.31
C MET A 58 8.89 -18.04 -17.37
N GLY A 59 8.18 -18.03 -18.50
CA GLY A 59 6.93 -18.76 -18.70
C GLY A 59 5.71 -18.14 -18.01
N PHE A 60 5.72 -16.84 -17.73
CA PHE A 60 4.54 -16.14 -17.21
C PHE A 60 3.49 -15.93 -18.30
N GLU A 61 2.23 -15.83 -17.88
CA GLU A 61 1.11 -15.47 -18.73
C GLU A 61 0.86 -13.95 -18.64
N LEU A 62 0.70 -13.31 -19.79
CA LEU A 62 0.21 -11.92 -19.85
C LEU A 62 -1.30 -11.93 -19.62
N CYS A 63 -1.77 -11.32 -18.53
CA CYS A 63 -3.19 -11.22 -18.21
C CYS A 63 -3.86 -10.07 -18.96
N PHE A 64 -3.28 -8.87 -18.89
CA PHE A 64 -3.75 -7.69 -19.60
C PHE A 64 -2.64 -6.65 -19.75
N GLU A 65 -2.83 -5.75 -20.72
CA GLU A 65 -2.08 -4.51 -20.90
C GLU A 65 -3.03 -3.32 -20.82
N MET A 66 -2.56 -2.20 -20.27
CA MET A 66 -3.29 -0.95 -20.17
C MET A 66 -2.35 0.22 -20.41
N ALA A 67 -2.86 1.27 -21.04
CA ALA A 67 -2.18 2.56 -21.16
C ALA A 67 -3.01 3.64 -20.49
N ILE A 68 -2.32 4.53 -19.79
CA ILE A 68 -2.84 5.78 -19.24
C ILE A 68 -2.30 6.88 -20.14
N ASP A 69 -3.01 7.13 -21.24
CA ASP A 69 -2.59 8.11 -22.26
C ASP A 69 -2.99 9.54 -21.90
N THR A 70 -3.99 9.71 -21.03
CA THR A 70 -4.49 11.01 -20.57
C THR A 70 -4.46 11.05 -19.05
N PRO A 71 -3.79 12.04 -18.43
CA PRO A 71 -3.78 12.19 -16.99
C PRO A 71 -5.19 12.35 -16.43
N THR A 72 -5.43 11.77 -15.25
CA THR A 72 -6.69 11.90 -14.53
C THR A 72 -6.41 12.20 -13.07
N GLU A 73 -7.25 13.02 -12.44
CA GLU A 73 -7.10 13.38 -11.03
C GLU A 73 -7.06 12.14 -10.12
N GLN A 74 -7.75 11.06 -10.49
CA GLN A 74 -7.77 9.82 -9.74
C GLN A 74 -6.42 9.10 -9.78
N VAL A 75 -5.80 9.00 -10.96
CA VAL A 75 -4.49 8.35 -11.13
C VAL A 75 -3.40 9.18 -10.46
N ASP A 76 -3.45 10.49 -10.65
CA ASP A 76 -2.50 11.44 -10.04
C ASP A 76 -2.56 11.36 -8.51
N ALA A 77 -3.77 11.34 -7.94
CA ALA A 77 -3.97 11.17 -6.50
C ALA A 77 -3.54 9.78 -6.00
N MET A 78 -3.78 8.71 -6.77
CA MET A 78 -3.39 7.35 -6.40
C MET A 78 -1.87 7.18 -6.35
N LEU A 79 -1.14 7.83 -7.26
CA LEU A 79 0.31 7.72 -7.38
C LEU A 79 1.06 8.85 -6.68
N GLU A 80 0.35 9.82 -6.11
CA GLU A 80 0.90 11.03 -5.50
C GLU A 80 1.84 11.79 -6.48
N MET A 81 1.45 11.84 -7.76
CA MET A 81 2.20 12.45 -8.87
C MET A 81 1.26 13.28 -9.75
N GLU A 82 1.79 14.29 -10.43
CA GLU A 82 1.00 15.16 -11.32
C GLU A 82 1.20 14.78 -12.79
N GLY A 83 0.11 14.76 -13.55
CA GLY A 83 0.15 14.60 -15.00
C GLY A 83 0.56 13.20 -15.44
N VAL A 84 0.14 12.16 -14.71
CA VAL A 84 0.67 10.81 -14.94
C VAL A 84 0.23 10.26 -16.29
N THR A 85 1.23 9.83 -17.07
CA THR A 85 1.05 8.97 -18.25
C THR A 85 1.94 7.76 -18.12
N ALA A 86 1.37 6.57 -18.31
CA ALA A 86 2.08 5.32 -18.07
C ALA A 86 1.53 4.15 -18.89
N LYS A 87 2.34 3.10 -19.02
CA LYS A 87 1.93 1.79 -19.54
C LYS A 87 2.05 0.76 -18.43
N MET A 88 1.10 -0.16 -18.39
CA MET A 88 1.05 -1.21 -17.38
C MET A 88 0.74 -2.56 -18.01
N ALA A 89 1.29 -3.62 -17.43
CA ALA A 89 0.99 -4.98 -17.81
C ALA A 89 0.94 -5.88 -16.57
N MET A 90 -0.13 -6.65 -16.43
CA MET A 90 -0.27 -7.64 -15.37
C MET A 90 0.17 -8.99 -15.89
N MET A 91 1.17 -9.60 -15.23
CA MET A 91 1.69 -10.92 -15.56
C MET A 91 1.39 -11.89 -14.43
N ARG A 92 1.18 -13.16 -14.75
CA ARG A 92 0.84 -14.21 -13.78
C ARG A 92 1.75 -15.43 -13.91
N THR A 93 2.09 -16.02 -12.78
CA THR A 93 2.62 -17.39 -12.70
C THR A 93 1.98 -18.13 -11.52
N GLY A 94 1.28 -19.24 -11.78
CA GLY A 94 0.55 -19.97 -10.75
C GLY A 94 -0.47 -19.09 -10.00
N THR A 95 -0.19 -18.83 -8.72
CA THR A 95 -1.00 -17.96 -7.83
C THR A 95 -0.37 -16.58 -7.60
N SER A 96 0.77 -16.30 -8.20
CA SER A 96 1.50 -15.03 -8.07
C SER A 96 1.26 -14.12 -9.26
N PHE A 97 1.17 -12.82 -8.97
CA PHE A 97 0.99 -11.77 -9.95
C PHE A 97 2.08 -10.73 -9.81
N ILE A 98 2.53 -10.19 -10.94
CA ILE A 98 3.40 -9.02 -10.98
C ILE A 98 2.79 -7.96 -11.91
N GLU A 99 2.89 -6.72 -11.51
CA GLU A 99 2.51 -5.57 -12.33
C GLU A 99 3.79 -4.92 -12.86
N LEU A 100 3.92 -4.82 -14.17
CA LEU A 100 5.01 -4.10 -14.83
C LEU A 100 4.53 -2.69 -15.16
N LEU A 101 5.29 -1.67 -14.77
CA LEU A 101 4.94 -0.27 -15.01
C LEU A 101 6.06 0.45 -15.77
N GLN A 102 5.69 1.22 -16.80
CA GLN A 102 6.56 2.20 -17.44
C GLN A 102 5.92 3.57 -17.35
N PHE A 103 6.56 4.47 -16.60
CA PHE A 103 6.13 5.86 -16.49
C PHE A 103 6.76 6.67 -17.61
N ASP A 104 5.91 7.32 -18.41
CA ASP A 104 6.33 8.29 -19.42
C ASP A 104 6.35 9.70 -18.79
N THR A 105 5.37 10.02 -17.92
CA THR A 105 5.29 11.26 -17.13
C THR A 105 4.84 10.95 -15.69
N PRO A 106 5.53 11.46 -14.66
CA PRO A 106 6.90 11.96 -14.71
C PRO A 106 7.86 10.83 -15.11
N ALA A 107 8.88 11.15 -15.92
CA ALA A 107 9.89 10.17 -16.30
C ALA A 107 10.65 9.66 -15.07
N GLY A 108 10.90 8.34 -15.01
CA GLY A 108 11.67 7.73 -13.94
C GLY A 108 13.09 8.33 -13.85
N ALA A 109 13.57 8.54 -12.62
CA ALA A 109 14.92 9.08 -12.42
C ALA A 109 15.99 8.16 -13.05
N PRO A 110 17.00 8.71 -13.76
CA PRO A 110 18.09 7.92 -14.28
C PRO A 110 18.86 7.26 -13.12
N ARG A 111 19.21 5.98 -13.29
CA ARG A 111 20.09 5.30 -12.35
C ARG A 111 21.53 5.75 -12.64
N GLY A 112 22.12 6.48 -11.71
CA GLY A 112 23.53 6.88 -11.73
C GLY A 112 24.49 5.74 -11.40
#